data_AF-A0A383AU00-F1
#
_entry.id   AF-A0A383AU00-F1
#
_cell.length_a   1.000
_cell.length_b   1.000
_cell.length_c   1.000
_cell.angle_alpha   90.00
_cell.angle_beta   90.00
_cell.angle_gamma   90.00
#
_symmetry.space_group_name_H-M   'P 1'
#
loop_
_entity.id
_entity.type
_entity.pdbx_description
1 polymer ?
#
loop_
_entity_poly.entity_id
_entity_poly.type
_entity_poly.pdbx_seq_one_letter_code
_entity_poly.pdbx_strand_id
1 'polypeptide(L)'
;VFKIKGKINLILLVFNIFCLLYYSIQLLVFTDEFVSSNIGFFNHAVAGLSEIIGIIFFCLAAGLSIVVFRGANNQLPLLTTVFLMQIIISLNFWRYVITDEPGETSISVIMFNACVFSLMSFSMLILMIRLKKIT
;
A
#
# COMPACT_ATOMS: atom_id res chain seq x y z
N VAL A 1 -13.87 17.41 -12.76
CA VAL A 1 -14.23 18.04 -11.45
C VAL A 1 -14.03 16.99 -10.36
N PHE A 2 -13.10 17.20 -9.44
CA PHE A 2 -12.89 16.27 -8.32
C PHE A 2 -14.06 16.39 -7.33
N LYS A 3 -14.62 15.25 -6.90
CA LYS A 3 -15.77 15.23 -5.98
C LYS A 3 -15.36 15.15 -4.50
N ILE A 4 -14.09 14.86 -4.22
CA ILE A 4 -13.56 14.89 -2.86
C ILE A 4 -13.45 16.34 -2.36
N LYS A 5 -14.16 16.65 -1.28
CA LYS A 5 -14.10 17.95 -0.62
C LYS A 5 -12.81 18.08 0.21
N GLY A 6 -12.16 19.24 0.11
CA GLY A 6 -10.98 19.59 0.90
C GLY A 6 -9.67 19.16 0.26
N LYS A 7 -8.75 20.12 0.07
CA LYS A 7 -7.43 19.89 -0.57
C LYS A 7 -6.62 18.79 0.14
N ILE A 8 -6.64 18.78 1.47
CA ILE A 8 -5.91 17.78 2.28
C ILE A 8 -6.43 16.36 2.01
N ASN A 9 -7.75 16.17 1.89
CA ASN A 9 -8.32 14.85 1.63
C ASN A 9 -7.93 14.34 0.24
N LEU A 10 -7.92 15.23 -0.75
CA LEU A 10 -7.45 14.91 -2.10
C LEU A 10 -5.96 14.52 -2.10
N ILE A 11 -5.12 15.30 -1.41
CA ILE A 11 -3.67 15.02 -1.30
C ILE A 11 -3.43 13.65 -0.66
N LEU A 12 -4.11 13.35 0.46
CA LEU A 12 -3.97 12.07 1.15
C LEU A 12 -4.44 10.89 0.29
N LEU A 13 -5.55 11.06 -0.44
CA LEU A 13 -6.08 10.03 -1.34
C LEU A 13 -5.12 9.77 -2.52
N VAL A 14 -4.64 10.84 -3.15
CA VAL A 14 -3.67 10.74 -4.26
C VAL A 14 -2.35 10.14 -3.81
N PHE A 15 -1.87 10.49 -2.61
CA PHE A 15 -0.68 9.87 -2.02
C PHE A 15 -0.84 8.36 -1.87
N ASN A 16 -1.97 7.89 -1.34
CA ASN A 16 -2.24 6.45 -1.22
C ASN A 16 -2.31 5.75 -2.58
N ILE A 17 -2.96 6.37 -3.56
CA ILE A 17 -3.01 5.85 -4.94
C ILE A 17 -1.59 5.74 -5.51
N PHE A 18 -0.78 6.79 -5.38
CA PHE A 18 0.58 6.83 -5.91
C PHE A 18 1.45 5.73 -5.28
N CYS A 19 1.41 5.57 -3.95
CA CYS A 19 2.18 4.52 -3.28
C CYS A 19 1.74 3.11 -3.68
N LEU A 20 0.43 2.86 -3.81
CA LEU A 20 -0.06 1.55 -4.29
C LEU A 20 0.37 1.27 -5.73
N LEU A 21 0.31 2.27 -6.62
CA LEU A 21 0.80 2.12 -7.99
C LEU A 21 2.30 1.91 -8.05
N TYR A 22 3.08 2.60 -7.20
CA TYR A 22 4.51 2.41 -7.12
C TYR A 22 4.85 0.95 -6.80
N TYR A 23 4.30 0.39 -5.71
CA TYR A 23 4.54 -1.01 -5.37
C TYR A 23 3.96 -1.98 -6.40
N SER A 24 2.81 -1.66 -6.99
CA SER A 24 2.23 -2.47 -8.06
C SER A 24 3.16 -2.57 -9.28
N ILE A 25 3.75 -1.45 -9.72
CA ILE A 25 4.71 -1.44 -10.83
C ILE A 25 5.97 -2.22 -10.46
N GLN A 26 6.50 -2.05 -9.25
CA GLN A 26 7.65 -2.81 -8.77
C GLN A 26 7.37 -4.32 -8.79
N LEU A 27 6.17 -4.73 -8.42
CA LEU A 27 5.76 -6.15 -8.34
C LEU A 27 5.32 -6.76 -9.68
N LEU A 28 5.06 -5.96 -10.71
CA LEU A 28 4.56 -6.43 -12.02
C LEU A 28 5.56 -6.27 -13.16
N VAL A 29 6.33 -5.19 -13.14
CA VAL A 29 7.27 -4.85 -14.23
C VAL A 29 8.71 -5.16 -13.82
N PHE A 30 9.04 -4.96 -12.55
CA PHE A 30 10.38 -5.16 -11.99
C PHE A 30 10.39 -6.32 -10.99
N THR A 31 9.57 -7.34 -11.24
CA THR A 31 9.34 -8.46 -10.31
C THR A 31 10.65 -9.11 -9.91
N ASP A 32 11.53 -9.39 -10.88
CA ASP A 32 12.79 -10.09 -10.66
C ASP A 32 13.73 -9.24 -9.80
N GLU A 33 13.87 -7.95 -10.12
CA GLU A 33 14.68 -7.01 -9.35
C GLU A 33 14.11 -6.77 -7.95
N PHE A 34 12.79 -6.67 -7.82
CA PHE A 34 12.11 -6.49 -6.55
C PHE A 34 12.31 -7.71 -5.65
N VAL A 35 12.09 -8.92 -6.18
CA VAL A 35 12.26 -10.18 -5.45
C VAL A 35 13.72 -10.35 -5.03
N SER A 36 14.68 -10.12 -5.93
CA SER A 36 16.10 -10.22 -5.59
C SER A 36 16.53 -9.21 -4.51
N SER A 37 16.06 -7.95 -4.60
CA SER A 37 16.45 -6.90 -3.65
C SER A 37 15.72 -6.96 -2.30
N ASN A 38 14.49 -7.50 -2.26
CA ASN A 38 13.66 -7.49 -1.05
C ASN A 38 13.53 -8.85 -0.38
N ILE A 39 13.61 -9.95 -1.13
CA ILE A 39 13.44 -11.33 -0.62
C ILE A 39 14.79 -12.06 -0.53
N GLY A 40 15.77 -11.70 -1.36
CA GLY A 40 17.14 -12.22 -1.30
C GLY A 40 17.44 -13.38 -2.25
N PHE A 41 16.40 -14.04 -2.77
CA PHE A 41 16.53 -15.08 -3.79
C PHE A 41 15.41 -14.99 -4.82
N PHE A 42 15.72 -15.36 -6.06
CA PHE A 42 14.71 -15.49 -7.12
C PHE A 42 14.20 -16.93 -7.21
N ASN A 43 12.88 -17.07 -7.19
CA ASN A 43 12.17 -18.32 -7.48
C ASN A 43 10.91 -17.97 -8.25
N HIS A 44 10.63 -18.66 -9.37
CA HIS A 44 9.45 -18.42 -10.20
C HIS A 44 8.13 -18.47 -9.42
N ALA A 45 8.03 -19.31 -8.37
CA ALA A 45 6.84 -19.34 -7.51
C ALA A 45 6.70 -18.05 -6.67
N VAL A 46 7.81 -17.52 -6.17
CA VAL A 46 7.86 -16.27 -5.39
C VAL A 46 7.60 -15.06 -6.29
N ALA A 47 8.13 -15.08 -7.50
CA ALA A 47 7.87 -14.07 -8.53
C ALA A 47 6.38 -14.04 -8.90
N GLY A 48 5.78 -15.20 -9.21
CA GLY A 48 4.34 -15.28 -9.51
C GLY A 48 3.46 -14.83 -8.35
N LEU A 49 3.82 -15.13 -7.10
CA LEU A 49 3.11 -14.61 -5.93
C LEU A 49 3.24 -13.09 -5.80
N SER A 50 4.42 -12.55 -6.08
CA SER A 50 4.70 -11.12 -6.08
C SER A 50 3.84 -10.39 -7.13
N GLU A 51 3.74 -10.94 -8.34
CA GLU A 51 2.88 -10.41 -9.39
C GLU A 51 1.40 -10.38 -8.97
N ILE A 52 0.89 -11.45 -8.35
CA ILE A 52 -0.49 -11.49 -7.83
C ILE A 52 -0.71 -10.36 -6.81
N ILE A 53 0.24 -10.13 -5.90
CA ILE A 53 0.17 -9.01 -4.94
C ILE A 53 0.18 -7.67 -5.70
N GLY A 54 1.00 -7.54 -6.75
CA GLY A 54 1.05 -6.38 -7.63
C GLY A 54 -0.30 -6.09 -8.31
N ILE A 55 -1.00 -7.12 -8.79
CA ILE A 55 -2.36 -7.01 -9.36
C ILE A 55 -3.35 -6.53 -8.29
N ILE A 56 -3.29 -7.08 -7.07
CA ILE A 56 -4.16 -6.65 -5.97
C ILE A 56 -3.94 -5.16 -5.66
N PHE A 57 -2.69 -4.72 -5.58
CA PHE A 57 -2.38 -3.31 -5.34
C PHE A 57 -2.87 -2.41 -6.48
N PHE A 58 -2.73 -2.85 -7.74
CA PHE A 58 -3.27 -2.14 -8.89
C PHE A 58 -4.79 -1.97 -8.80
N CYS A 59 -5.51 -3.06 -8.50
CA CYS A 59 -6.97 -3.05 -8.38
C CYS A 59 -7.44 -2.08 -7.28
N LEU A 60 -6.75 -2.06 -6.13
CA LEU A 60 -7.06 -1.13 -5.04
C LEU A 60 -6.77 0.31 -5.44
N ALA A 61 -5.66 0.57 -6.13
CA ALA A 61 -5.32 1.90 -6.65
C ALA A 61 -6.35 2.40 -7.67
N ALA A 62 -6.81 1.53 -8.58
CA ALA A 62 -7.87 1.83 -9.53
C ALA A 62 -9.19 2.15 -8.82
N GLY A 63 -9.55 1.35 -7.81
CA GLY A 63 -10.72 1.60 -6.96
C GLY A 63 -10.66 2.98 -6.30
N LEU A 64 -9.54 3.33 -5.66
CA LEU A 64 -9.33 4.65 -5.05
C LEU A 64 -9.33 5.78 -6.09
N SER A 65 -8.83 5.53 -7.30
CA SER A 65 -8.88 6.51 -8.39
C SER A 65 -10.32 6.81 -8.80
N ILE A 66 -11.21 5.81 -8.79
CA ILE A 66 -12.65 6.04 -9.03
C ILE A 66 -13.25 6.93 -7.92
N VAL A 67 -12.81 6.77 -6.66
CA VAL A 67 -13.24 7.61 -5.53
C VAL A 67 -12.90 9.09 -5.73
N VAL A 68 -11.76 9.41 -6.37
CA VAL A 68 -11.37 10.80 -6.69
C VAL A 68 -12.43 11.50 -7.54
N PHE A 69 -13.00 10.81 -8.53
CA PHE A 69 -13.98 11.36 -9.47
C PHE A 69 -15.43 11.21 -9.01
N ARG A 70 -15.78 10.11 -8.34
CA ARG A 70 -17.16 9.83 -7.91
C ARG A 70 -17.48 10.33 -6.50
N GLY A 71 -16.45 10.62 -5.69
CA GLY A 71 -16.58 11.00 -4.29
C GLY A 71 -16.55 9.79 -3.34
N ALA A 72 -16.42 10.05 -2.04
CA ALA A 72 -16.23 9.02 -1.00
C ALA A 72 -17.55 8.43 -0.45
N ASN A 73 -18.71 8.83 -0.97
CA ASN A 73 -19.99 8.35 -0.48
C ASN A 73 -20.09 6.83 -0.65
N ASN A 74 -20.40 6.12 0.44
CA ASN A 74 -20.49 4.66 0.51
C ASN A 74 -19.20 3.90 0.14
N GLN A 75 -18.04 4.56 0.13
CA GLN A 75 -16.74 3.94 -0.17
C GLN A 75 -16.00 3.45 1.09
N LEU A 76 -16.63 3.54 2.27
CA LEU A 76 -16.03 3.11 3.53
C LEU A 76 -15.46 1.68 3.49
N PRO A 77 -16.11 0.67 2.87
CA PRO A 77 -15.53 -0.66 2.75
C PRO A 77 -14.19 -0.65 2.02
N LEU A 78 -14.09 -0.01 0.85
CA LEU A 78 -12.84 0.08 0.09
C LEU A 78 -11.74 0.80 0.88
N LEU A 79 -12.06 1.95 1.49
CA LEU A 79 -11.09 2.71 2.29
C LEU A 79 -10.58 1.88 3.47
N THR A 80 -11.47 1.13 4.12
CA THR A 80 -11.14 0.25 5.25
C THR A 80 -10.29 -0.93 4.80
N THR A 81 -10.61 -1.55 3.66
CA THR A 81 -9.79 -2.64 3.09
C THR A 81 -8.37 -2.18 2.80
N VAL A 82 -8.21 -1.01 2.17
CA VAL A 82 -6.88 -0.44 1.91
C VAL A 82 -6.12 -0.18 3.20
N PHE A 83 -6.77 0.47 4.17
CA PHE A 83 -6.16 0.74 5.47
C PHE A 83 -5.72 -0.55 6.19
N LEU A 84 -6.60 -1.54 6.28
CA LEU A 84 -6.33 -2.82 6.95
C LEU A 84 -5.18 -3.57 6.27
N MET A 85 -5.16 -3.63 4.95
CA MET A 85 -4.06 -4.24 4.22
C MET A 85 -2.73 -3.54 4.53
N GLN A 86 -2.67 -2.21 4.43
CA GLN A 86 -1.44 -1.46 4.67
C GLN A 86 -0.93 -1.62 6.11
N ILE A 87 -1.80 -1.56 7.12
CA ILE A 87 -1.38 -1.71 8.52
C ILE A 87 -0.94 -3.15 8.82
N ILE A 88 -1.63 -4.16 8.29
CA ILE A 88 -1.26 -5.57 8.50
C ILE A 88 0.10 -5.88 7.84
N ILE A 89 0.34 -5.37 6.62
CA ILE A 89 1.65 -5.49 5.96
C ILE A 89 2.73 -4.81 6.81
N SER A 90 2.46 -3.59 7.30
CA SER A 90 3.41 -2.88 8.15
C SER A 90 3.75 -3.64 9.42
N LEU A 91 2.73 -4.18 10.11
CA LEU A 91 2.92 -4.98 11.33
C LEU A 91 3.70 -6.26 11.04
N ASN A 92 3.49 -6.87 9.87
CA ASN A 92 4.25 -8.04 9.46
C ASN A 92 5.74 -7.72 9.26
N PHE A 93 6.08 -6.59 8.62
CA PHE A 93 7.47 -6.17 8.51
C PHE A 93 8.07 -5.79 9.87
N TRP A 94 7.33 -5.08 10.72
CA TRP A 94 7.80 -4.75 12.07
C TRP A 94 8.04 -6.00 12.92
N ARG A 95 7.26 -7.07 12.74
CA ARG A 95 7.53 -8.37 13.38
C ARG A 95 8.96 -8.84 13.07
N TYR A 96 9.33 -8.89 11.79
CA TYR A 96 10.67 -9.32 11.37
C TYR A 96 11.78 -8.37 11.87
N VAL A 97 11.51 -7.06 11.96
CA VAL A 97 12.46 -6.09 12.52
C VAL A 97 12.68 -6.32 14.02
N ILE A 98 11.59 -6.57 14.78
CA ILE A 98 11.65 -6.75 16.23
C ILE A 98 12.24 -8.11 16.62
N THR A 99 11.96 -9.15 15.83
CA THR A 99 12.50 -10.50 16.10
C THR A 99 13.92 -10.70 15.56
N ASP A 100 14.46 -9.73 14.81
CA ASP A 100 15.77 -9.82 14.13
C ASP A 100 15.88 -11.07 13.25
N GLU A 101 14.80 -11.37 12.51
CA GLU A 101 14.67 -12.53 11.62
C GLU A 101 14.58 -12.07 10.15
N PRO A 102 15.69 -11.65 9.52
CA PRO A 102 15.65 -11.10 8.18
C PRO A 102 15.55 -12.17 7.07
N GLY A 103 15.70 -13.46 7.40
CA GLY A 103 15.72 -14.53 6.42
C GLY A 103 16.87 -14.36 5.43
N GLU A 104 16.55 -14.30 4.14
CA GLU A 104 17.53 -14.11 3.05
C GLU A 104 17.71 -12.64 2.62
N THR A 105 16.94 -11.71 3.20
CA THR A 105 17.08 -10.27 2.91
C THR A 105 17.85 -9.56 4.03
N SER A 106 17.98 -8.24 3.93
CA SER A 106 18.60 -7.43 5.00
C SER A 106 17.54 -6.80 5.90
N ILE A 107 17.85 -6.71 7.19
CA ILE A 107 16.99 -6.03 8.18
C ILE A 107 16.72 -4.56 7.78
N SER A 108 17.68 -3.92 7.12
CA SER A 108 17.57 -2.54 6.64
C SER A 108 16.48 -2.36 5.57
N VAL A 109 16.36 -3.32 4.65
CA VAL A 109 15.34 -3.31 3.60
C VAL A 109 13.96 -3.58 4.19
N ILE A 110 13.85 -4.56 5.10
CA ILE A 110 12.61 -4.84 5.83
C ILE A 110 12.16 -3.60 6.61
N MET A 111 13.07 -2.94 7.34
CA MET A 111 12.78 -1.74 8.11
C MET A 111 12.33 -0.58 7.23
N PHE A 112 12.95 -0.39 6.06
CA PHE A 112 12.51 0.63 5.09
C PHE A 112 11.06 0.37 4.66
N ASN A 113 10.72 -0.86 4.27
CA ASN A 113 9.35 -1.22 3.89
C ASN A 113 8.37 -1.07 5.08
N ALA A 114 8.78 -1.43 6.31
CA ALA A 114 7.98 -1.23 7.51
C ALA A 114 7.60 0.25 7.69
N CYS A 115 8.57 1.15 7.56
CA CYS A 115 8.36 2.60 7.65
C CYS A 115 7.43 3.13 6.56
N VAL A 116 7.61 2.69 5.31
CA VAL A 116 6.76 3.12 4.18
C VAL A 116 5.31 2.70 4.38
N PHE A 117 5.06 1.42 4.70
CA PHE A 117 3.70 0.93 4.95
C PHE A 117 3.07 1.53 6.23
N SER A 118 3.87 1.84 7.26
CA SER A 118 3.41 2.62 8.42
C SER A 118 2.93 4.01 8.01
N LEU A 119 3.70 4.73 7.18
CA LEU A 119 3.31 6.06 6.69
C LEU A 119 2.06 6.00 5.82
N MET A 120 1.96 5.01 4.92
CA MET A 120 0.79 4.80 4.08
C MET A 120 -0.46 4.55 4.93
N SER A 121 -0.42 3.58 5.86
CA SER A 121 -1.55 3.27 6.74
C SER A 121 -1.96 4.46 7.61
N PHE A 122 -1.01 5.22 8.14
CA PHE A 122 -1.28 6.43 8.90
C PHE A 122 -1.97 7.50 8.05
N SER A 123 -1.49 7.73 6.82
CA SER A 123 -2.12 8.67 5.89
C SER A 123 -3.55 8.26 5.54
N MET A 124 -3.79 6.95 5.39
CA MET A 124 -5.10 6.38 5.09
C MET A 124 -6.06 6.52 6.28
N LEU A 125 -5.57 6.30 7.50
CA LEU A 125 -6.32 6.52 8.74
C LEU A 125 -6.74 7.99 8.89
N ILE A 126 -5.82 8.93 8.66
CA ILE A 126 -6.14 10.36 8.68
C ILE A 126 -7.23 10.68 7.64
N LEU A 127 -7.10 10.15 6.42
CA LEU A 127 -8.09 10.34 5.37
C LEU A 127 -9.48 9.84 5.82
N MET A 128 -9.56 8.63 6.38
CA MET A 128 -10.81 8.05 6.87
C MET A 128 -11.45 8.90 7.97
N ILE A 129 -10.67 9.34 8.96
CA ILE A 129 -11.15 10.21 10.06
C ILE A 129 -11.69 11.53 9.50
N ARG A 130 -10.99 12.12 8.52
CA ARG A 130 -11.39 13.39 7.92
C ARG A 130 -12.64 13.26 7.06
N LEU A 131 -12.79 12.16 6.32
CA LEU A 131 -13.98 11.91 5.51
C LEU A 131 -15.21 11.68 6.39
N LYS A 132 -15.09 10.93 7.49
CA LYS A 132 -16.18 10.69 8.45
C LYS A 132 -16.70 11.96 9.13
N LYS A 133 -15.86 12.99 9.27
CA LYS A 133 -16.28 14.30 9.81
C LYS A 133 -17.06 15.17 8.81
N ILE A 134 -17.07 14.82 7.54
CA ILE A 134 -17.60 15.65 6.43
C ILE A 134 -18.91 15.05 5.85
N THR A 135 -19.14 13.75 6.02
CA THR A 135 -20.40 13.04 5.75
C THR A 135 -21.28 12.99 6.98
#